data_AF-R6HX49-F1
#
_entry.id   AF-R6HX49-F1
#
_cell.length_a   1.000
_cell.length_b   1.000
_cell.length_c   1.000
_cell.angle_alpha   90.00
_cell.angle_beta   90.00
_cell.angle_gamma   90.00
#
_symmetry.space_group_name_H-M   'P 1'
#
loop_
_entity.id
_entity.type
_entity.pdbx_description
1 polymer ?
#
loop_
_entity_poly.entity_id
_entity_poly.type
_entity_poly.pdbx_seq_one_letter_code
_entity_poly.pdbx_strand_id
1 'polypeptide(L)'
;MEIESPVWCSVLYYDEAGELQGRSAHTSAVSRIRLAEGCTCEASSQISGPLQWSSGGGSATVRASLEVTVDSFGSGDLEVIAGAELSEQGKPDPNRPSLIIRAPLAGQSLWDLAKSCGSTVEAIRGANHLPQEGPAPESLLLIPVF
;
A
#
# COMPACT_ATOMS: atom_id res chain seq x y z
N MET A 1 16.25 1.33 5.91
CA MET A 1 17.27 1.13 4.87
C MET A 1 17.76 2.48 4.38
N GLU A 2 19.06 2.60 4.13
CA GLU A 2 19.67 3.75 3.47
C GLU A 2 20.01 3.36 2.03
N ILE A 3 19.66 4.24 1.09
CA ILE A 3 19.96 4.10 -0.34
C ILE A 3 20.88 5.23 -0.70
N GLU A 4 22.05 4.87 -1.21
CA GLU A 4 23.05 5.82 -1.70
C GLU A 4 23.00 5.85 -3.22
N SER A 5 22.63 7.02 -3.76
CA SER A 5 22.57 7.25 -5.21
C SER A 5 23.76 8.11 -5.62
N PRO A 6 24.79 7.53 -6.27
CA PRO A 6 25.94 8.30 -6.72
C PRO A 6 25.56 9.24 -7.86
N VAL A 7 26.06 10.47 -7.80
CA VAL A 7 25.82 11.53 -8.78
C VAL A 7 27.16 12.04 -9.29
N TRP A 8 27.33 11.98 -10.61
CA TRP A 8 28.44 12.58 -11.32
C TRP A 8 27.97 13.80 -12.10
N CYS A 9 28.68 14.92 -11.94
CA CYS A 9 28.42 16.15 -12.68
C CYS A 9 29.71 16.59 -13.36
N SER A 10 29.63 16.94 -14.64
CA SER A 10 30.74 17.57 -15.38
C SER A 10 30.25 18.85 -16.03
N VAL A 11 31.03 19.91 -15.88
CA VAL A 11 30.74 21.24 -16.41
C VAL A 11 31.88 21.65 -17.32
N LEU A 12 31.54 22.11 -18.52
CA LEU A 12 32.46 22.74 -19.47
C LEU A 12 32.20 24.24 -19.49
N TYR A 13 33.26 25.04 -19.52
CA TYR A 13 33.17 26.50 -19.54
C TYR A 13 34.37 27.10 -20.27
N TYR A 14 34.24 28.35 -20.72
CA TYR A 14 35.38 29.12 -21.20
C TYR A 14 35.93 29.98 -20.06
N ASP A 15 37.24 30.00 -19.90
CA ASP A 15 37.89 30.88 -18.93
C ASP A 15 38.04 32.32 -19.46
N GLU A 16 38.68 33.19 -18.68
CA GLU A 16 38.91 34.60 -19.05
C GLU A 16 39.80 34.77 -20.28
N ALA A 17 40.61 33.76 -20.63
CA ALA A 17 41.44 33.76 -21.83
C ALA A 17 40.68 33.24 -23.06
N GLY A 18 39.44 32.75 -22.88
CA GLY A 18 38.63 32.16 -23.94
C GLY A 18 38.99 30.70 -24.25
N GLU A 19 39.79 30.04 -23.40
CA GLU A 19 40.15 28.64 -23.55
C GLU A 19 39.07 27.73 -22.96
N LEU A 20 38.83 26.59 -23.61
CA LEU A 20 37.84 25.62 -23.14
C LEU A 20 38.38 24.86 -21.93
N GLN A 21 37.64 24.91 -20.83
CA GLN A 21 37.95 24.23 -19.57
C GLN A 21 36.85 23.23 -19.20
N GLY A 22 37.23 22.26 -18.36
CA GLY A 22 36.30 21.27 -17.80
C GLY A 22 36.55 21.03 -16.32
N ARG A 23 35.47 20.90 -15.54
CA ARG A 23 35.53 20.46 -14.14
C ARG A 23 34.47 19.40 -13.88
N SER A 24 34.83 18.41 -13.07
CA SER A 24 33.91 17.38 -12.61
C SER A 24 33.78 17.39 -11.10
N ALA A 25 32.59 17.02 -10.63
CA ALA A 25 32.29 16.81 -9.22
C ALA A 25 31.54 15.49 -9.07
N HIS A 26 31.78 14.81 -7.96
CA HIS A 26 31.04 13.61 -7.57
C HIS A 26 30.45 13.84 -6.18
N THR A 27 29.22 13.41 -5.99
CA THR A 27 28.52 13.44 -4.70
C THR A 27 27.56 12.27 -4.64
N SER A 28 26.99 12.01 -3.47
CA SER A 28 25.94 11.00 -3.31
C SER A 28 24.71 11.64 -2.69
N ALA A 29 23.54 11.31 -3.21
CA ALA A 29 22.28 11.57 -2.52
C ALA A 29 21.95 10.38 -1.62
N VAL A 30 21.55 10.65 -0.38
CA VAL A 30 21.17 9.61 0.57
C VAL A 30 19.67 9.69 0.85
N SER A 31 18.97 8.61 0.56
CA SER A 31 17.54 8.46 0.82
C SER A 31 17.31 7.41 1.92
N ARG A 32 16.45 7.73 2.89
CA ARG A 32 16.08 6.83 3.99
C ARG A 32 14.67 6.31 3.80
N ILE A 33 14.52 5.00 3.70
CA ILE A 33 13.23 4.35 3.48
C ILE A 33 12.99 3.30 4.56
N ARG A 34 11.74 3.24 5.04
CA ARG A 34 11.29 2.19 5.94
C ARG A 34 10.76 1.03 5.11
N LEU A 35 11.36 -0.14 5.29
CA LEU A 35 10.88 -1.40 4.76
C LEU A 35 10.25 -2.19 5.90
N ALA A 36 9.23 -2.98 5.58
CA ALA A 36 8.70 -3.96 6.52
C ALA A 36 9.73 -5.08 6.76
N GLU A 37 9.60 -5.76 7.90
CA GLU A 37 10.48 -6.86 8.26
C GLU A 37 10.35 -8.01 7.25
N GLY A 38 11.48 -8.61 6.85
CA GLY A 38 11.51 -9.70 5.87
C GLY A 38 11.30 -9.30 4.40
N CYS A 39 11.11 -8.00 4.10
CA CYS A 39 11.01 -7.54 2.72
C CYS A 39 12.38 -7.41 2.03
N THR A 40 12.44 -7.78 0.76
CA THR A 40 13.51 -7.36 -0.15
C THR A 40 13.11 -6.08 -0.88
N CYS A 41 14.06 -5.40 -1.51
CA CYS A 41 13.74 -4.26 -2.35
C CYS A 41 14.72 -4.10 -3.51
N GLU A 42 14.25 -3.44 -4.56
CA GLU A 42 15.05 -2.95 -5.68
C GLU A 42 14.94 -1.43 -5.73
N ALA A 43 16.05 -0.76 -6.01
CA ALA A 43 16.12 0.69 -6.04
C ALA A 43 16.74 1.16 -7.35
N SER A 44 16.16 2.19 -7.92
CA SER A 44 16.70 2.89 -9.08
C SER A 44 16.68 4.39 -8.85
N SER A 45 17.58 5.11 -9.50
CA SER A 45 17.62 6.57 -9.41
C SER A 45 17.91 7.18 -10.76
N GLN A 46 17.24 8.28 -11.07
CA GLN A 46 17.41 9.02 -12.31
C GLN A 46 17.31 10.53 -12.05
N ILE A 47 18.08 11.31 -12.81
CA ILE A 47 17.85 12.76 -12.86
C ILE A 47 16.55 12.99 -13.63
N SER A 48 15.59 13.66 -13.00
CA SER A 48 14.29 13.97 -13.60
C SER A 48 14.13 15.47 -13.82
N GLY A 49 13.44 15.82 -14.91
CA GLY A 49 13.15 17.20 -15.26
C GLY A 49 14.35 18.01 -15.78
N PRO A 50 14.16 19.32 -15.99
CA PRO A 50 15.18 20.19 -16.57
C PRO A 50 16.31 20.47 -15.57
N LEU A 51 17.54 20.37 -16.05
CA LEU A 51 18.72 20.80 -15.32
C LEU A 51 18.81 22.33 -15.33
N GLN A 52 18.90 22.92 -14.15
CA GLN A 52 19.12 24.35 -13.99
C GLN A 52 20.58 24.60 -13.64
N TRP A 53 21.15 25.65 -14.22
CA TRP A 53 22.51 26.03 -13.94
C TRP A 53 22.64 27.55 -13.86
N SER A 54 23.59 28.01 -13.06
CA SER A 54 23.99 29.41 -13.00
C SER A 54 25.48 29.51 -12.76
N SER A 55 26.08 30.60 -13.22
CA SER A 55 27.48 30.93 -12.96
C SER A 55 27.58 32.36 -12.43
N GLY A 56 28.52 32.60 -11.52
CA GLY A 56 28.73 33.90 -10.92
C GLY A 56 29.77 33.87 -9.79
N GLY A 57 30.52 34.96 -9.64
CA GLY A 57 31.50 35.11 -8.57
C GLY A 57 32.58 34.03 -8.55
N GLY A 58 32.99 33.50 -9.71
CA GLY A 58 33.99 32.42 -9.82
C GLY A 58 33.46 31.02 -9.49
N SER A 59 32.14 30.86 -9.34
CA SER A 59 31.49 29.58 -9.08
C SER A 59 30.44 29.23 -10.13
N ALA A 60 30.19 27.94 -10.31
CA ALA A 60 29.04 27.42 -11.04
C ALA A 60 28.17 26.61 -10.08
N THR A 61 26.86 26.81 -10.13
CA THR A 61 25.88 26.01 -9.39
C THR A 61 25.02 25.25 -10.38
N VAL A 62 24.93 23.93 -10.19
CA VAL A 62 24.04 23.05 -10.95
C VAL A 62 22.97 22.53 -10.00
N ARG A 63 21.71 22.62 -10.42
CA ARG A 63 20.54 22.10 -9.71
C ARG A 63 19.79 21.15 -10.61
N ALA A 64 19.56 19.94 -10.11
CA ALA A 64 18.81 18.91 -10.80
C ALA A 64 17.95 18.16 -9.77
N SER A 65 16.78 17.70 -10.19
CA SER A 65 15.97 16.82 -9.36
C SER A 65 16.44 15.40 -9.54
N LEU A 66 16.73 14.71 -8.44
CA LEU A 66 16.99 13.28 -8.44
C LEU A 66 15.72 12.56 -7.99
N GLU A 67 15.17 11.74 -8.86
CA GLU A 67 14.09 10.82 -8.52
C GLU A 67 14.69 9.48 -8.10
N VAL A 68 14.24 8.97 -6.95
CA VAL A 68 14.64 7.67 -6.43
C VAL A 68 13.37 6.83 -6.30
N THR A 69 13.32 5.74 -7.06
CA THR A 69 12.20 4.80 -7.07
C THR A 69 12.63 3.53 -6.35
N VAL A 70 11.76 3.04 -5.46
CA VAL A 70 12.03 1.85 -4.66
C VAL A 70 10.82 0.95 -4.66
N ASP A 71 11.05 -0.26 -5.16
CA ASP A 71 10.08 -1.33 -5.18
C ASP A 71 10.41 -2.30 -4.05
N SER A 72 9.45 -2.56 -3.16
CA SER A 72 9.61 -3.49 -2.04
C SER A 72 8.78 -4.73 -2.25
N PHE A 73 9.39 -5.89 -2.01
CA PHE A 73 8.78 -7.19 -2.19
C PHE A 73 8.70 -7.93 -0.86
N GLY A 74 7.50 -8.35 -0.48
CA GLY A 74 7.27 -9.26 0.65
C GLY A 74 6.84 -10.61 0.12
N SER A 75 7.30 -11.68 0.76
CA SER A 75 6.75 -13.02 0.56
C SER A 75 5.93 -13.42 1.77
N GLY A 76 4.76 -14.00 1.53
CA GLY A 76 3.94 -14.61 2.56
C GLY A 76 3.16 -15.77 1.97
N ASP A 77 2.84 -16.74 2.82
CA ASP A 77 1.95 -17.83 2.43
C ASP A 77 0.51 -17.30 2.39
N LEU A 78 -0.18 -17.60 1.30
CA LEU A 78 -1.61 -17.38 1.19
C LEU A 78 -2.30 -18.73 1.38
N GLU A 79 -3.15 -18.84 2.39
CA GLU A 79 -4.09 -19.95 2.47
C GLU A 79 -5.11 -19.80 1.34
N VAL A 80 -4.94 -20.63 0.31
CA VAL A 80 -5.81 -20.66 -0.86
C VAL A 80 -6.62 -21.94 -0.85
N ILE A 81 -7.88 -21.84 -1.27
CA ILE A 81 -8.71 -23.01 -1.55
C ILE A 81 -8.20 -23.61 -2.87
N ALA A 82 -7.43 -24.69 -2.78
CA ALA A 82 -6.87 -25.38 -3.95
C ALA A 82 -7.91 -26.18 -4.75
N GLY A 83 -9.10 -26.41 -4.18
CA GLY A 83 -10.20 -27.11 -4.81
C GLY A 83 -11.43 -27.15 -3.92
N ALA A 84 -12.59 -27.36 -4.54
CA ALA A 84 -13.84 -27.61 -3.86
C ALA A 84 -14.59 -28.72 -4.61
N GLU A 85 -15.13 -29.67 -3.86
CA GLU A 85 -16.05 -30.67 -4.42
C GLU A 85 -17.48 -30.24 -4.10
N LEU A 86 -18.32 -30.21 -5.14
CA LEU A 86 -19.74 -29.98 -4.96
C LEU A 86 -20.37 -31.29 -4.47
N SER A 87 -20.55 -31.41 -3.15
CA SER A 87 -21.37 -32.47 -2.59
C SER A 87 -22.84 -32.20 -2.91
N GLU A 88 -23.64 -33.25 -3.10
CA GLU A 88 -25.10 -33.09 -3.07
C GLU A 88 -25.49 -32.40 -1.76
N GLN A 89 -26.43 -31.46 -1.84
CA GLN A 89 -26.97 -30.81 -0.64
C GLN A 89 -27.64 -31.88 0.22
N GLY A 90 -26.88 -32.44 1.17
CA GLY A 90 -27.48 -33.16 2.28
C GLY A 90 -28.50 -32.25 2.94
N LYS A 91 -29.61 -32.82 3.45
CA LYS A 91 -30.54 -32.06 4.28
C LYS A 91 -29.72 -31.29 5.32
N PRO A 92 -29.86 -29.96 5.42
CA PRO A 92 -29.19 -29.19 6.47
C PRO A 92 -29.48 -29.89 7.79
N ASP A 93 -28.43 -30.25 8.53
CA ASP A 93 -28.62 -30.73 9.88
C ASP A 93 -29.30 -29.61 10.67
N PRO A 94 -30.55 -29.77 11.12
CA PRO A 94 -31.29 -28.72 11.82
C PRO A 94 -30.62 -28.32 13.14
N ASN A 95 -29.66 -29.11 13.63
CA ASN A 95 -28.88 -28.80 14.83
C ASN A 95 -27.49 -28.24 14.52
N ARG A 96 -27.08 -28.09 13.26
CA ARG A 96 -25.76 -27.54 12.94
C ARG A 96 -25.76 -26.04 13.20
N PRO A 97 -25.05 -25.54 14.23
CA PRO A 97 -24.94 -24.11 14.45
C PRO A 97 -24.20 -23.51 13.26
N SER A 98 -24.94 -22.78 12.44
CA SER A 98 -24.43 -22.13 11.24
C SER A 98 -24.36 -20.63 11.54
N LEU A 99 -23.20 -20.04 11.26
CA LEU A 99 -22.91 -18.65 11.59
C LEU A 99 -22.25 -17.97 10.40
N ILE A 100 -22.81 -16.85 9.97
CA ILE A 100 -22.20 -15.98 8.97
C ILE A 100 -21.51 -14.83 9.70
N ILE A 101 -20.26 -14.53 9.35
CA ILE A 101 -19.52 -13.37 9.86
C ILE A 101 -19.33 -12.39 8.69
N ARG A 102 -19.93 -11.19 8.77
CA ARG A 102 -19.79 -10.18 7.71
C ARG A 102 -19.96 -8.75 8.24
N ALA A 103 -19.31 -7.80 7.59
CA ALA A 103 -19.60 -6.39 7.79
C ALA A 103 -20.89 -5.99 7.03
N PRO A 104 -21.73 -5.09 7.57
CA PRO A 104 -22.79 -4.44 6.83
C PRO A 104 -22.23 -3.62 5.66
N LEU A 105 -22.92 -3.61 4.52
CA LEU A 105 -22.64 -2.62 3.48
C LEU A 105 -23.05 -1.23 3.98
N ALA A 106 -22.43 -0.18 3.44
CA ALA A 106 -22.78 1.21 3.78
C ALA A 106 -24.28 1.46 3.57
N GLY A 107 -24.98 1.86 4.65
CA GLY A 107 -26.43 2.11 4.63
C GLY A 107 -27.33 0.87 4.67
N GLN A 108 -26.77 -0.34 4.75
CA GLN A 108 -27.54 -1.57 4.84
C GLN A 108 -28.17 -1.73 6.23
N SER A 109 -29.47 -2.01 6.28
CA SER A 109 -30.16 -2.23 7.56
C SER A 109 -29.92 -3.64 8.11
N LEU A 110 -30.09 -3.82 9.43
CA LEU A 110 -30.08 -5.14 10.05
C LEU A 110 -31.18 -6.06 9.49
N TRP A 111 -32.30 -5.49 9.04
CA TRP A 111 -33.38 -6.26 8.43
C TRP A 111 -32.98 -6.80 7.06
N ASP A 112 -32.32 -6.00 6.22
CA ASP A 112 -31.80 -6.45 4.93
C ASP A 112 -30.75 -7.55 5.12
N LEU A 113 -29.88 -7.40 6.13
CA LEU A 113 -28.91 -8.42 6.53
C LEU A 113 -29.59 -9.72 6.94
N ALA A 114 -30.52 -9.65 7.89
CA ALA A 114 -31.29 -10.79 8.38
C ALA A 114 -31.98 -11.53 7.22
N LYS A 115 -32.68 -10.80 6.35
CA LYS A 115 -33.35 -11.37 5.18
C LYS A 115 -32.37 -12.02 4.20
N SER A 116 -31.26 -11.36 3.87
CA SER A 116 -30.28 -11.87 2.91
C SER A 116 -29.54 -13.12 3.42
N CYS A 117 -29.39 -13.24 4.73
CA CYS A 117 -28.63 -14.31 5.38
C CYS A 117 -29.53 -15.44 5.92
N GLY A 118 -30.86 -15.34 5.86
CA GLY A 118 -31.73 -16.35 6.48
C GLY A 118 -31.70 -16.32 8.02
N SER A 119 -31.60 -15.12 8.59
CA SER A 119 -31.56 -14.86 10.04
C SER A 119 -32.74 -13.98 10.47
N THR A 120 -32.87 -13.71 11.77
CA THR A 120 -33.76 -12.67 12.33
C THR A 120 -32.95 -11.49 12.86
N VAL A 121 -33.59 -10.32 12.99
CA VAL A 121 -32.95 -9.11 13.55
C VAL A 121 -32.61 -9.31 15.02
N GLU A 122 -33.50 -9.98 15.76
CA GLU A 122 -33.35 -10.30 17.18
C GLU A 122 -32.16 -11.21 17.42
N ALA A 123 -31.96 -12.24 16.57
CA ALA A 123 -30.82 -13.14 16.66
C ALA A 123 -29.50 -12.39 16.43
N ILE A 124 -29.43 -11.53 15.41
CA ILE A 124 -28.23 -10.72 15.14
C ILE A 124 -27.96 -9.76 16.29
N ARG A 125 -28.97 -9.05 16.80
CA ARG A 125 -28.80 -8.12 17.93
C ARG A 125 -28.35 -8.83 19.19
N GLY A 126 -28.94 -9.99 19.51
CA GLY A 126 -28.58 -10.81 20.65
C GLY A 126 -27.14 -11.32 20.56
N ALA A 127 -26.72 -11.82 19.41
CA ALA A 127 -25.37 -12.35 19.21
C ALA A 127 -24.27 -11.27 19.26
N ASN A 128 -24.58 -10.03 18.89
CA ASN A 128 -23.59 -8.94 18.80
C ASN A 128 -23.73 -7.89 19.92
N HIS A 129 -24.67 -8.05 20.85
CA HIS A 129 -24.99 -7.08 21.91
C HIS A 129 -25.20 -5.64 21.38
N LEU A 130 -25.91 -5.50 20.27
CA LEU A 130 -26.05 -4.21 19.58
C LEU A 130 -26.95 -3.22 20.33
N PRO A 131 -26.59 -1.93 20.41
CA PRO A 131 -27.46 -0.88 20.93
C PRO A 131 -28.66 -0.63 19.98
N GLN A 132 -29.70 0.05 20.45
CA GLN A 132 -30.92 0.29 19.63
C GLN A 132 -30.61 1.00 18.31
N GLU A 133 -29.65 1.93 18.34
CA GLU A 133 -29.16 2.72 17.19
C GLU A 133 -28.51 1.87 16.08
N GLY A 134 -28.14 0.63 16.38
CA GLY A 134 -27.57 -0.31 15.42
C GLY A 134 -26.07 -0.50 15.57
N PRO A 135 -25.43 -1.27 14.67
CA PRO A 135 -24.01 -1.56 14.72
C PRO A 135 -23.17 -0.34 14.32
N ALA A 136 -21.95 -0.26 14.85
CA ALA A 136 -20.98 0.73 14.39
C ALA A 136 -20.63 0.48 12.91
N PRO A 137 -20.39 1.54 12.10
CA PRO A 137 -19.91 1.39 10.73
C PRO A 137 -18.67 0.49 10.68
N GLU A 138 -18.57 -0.37 9.66
CA GLU A 138 -17.43 -1.28 9.44
C GLU A 138 -17.20 -2.36 10.53
N SER A 139 -18.14 -2.55 11.46
CA SER A 139 -18.05 -3.65 12.44
C SER A 139 -18.50 -4.98 11.83
N LEU A 140 -17.74 -6.06 12.13
CA LEU A 140 -18.13 -7.42 11.77
C LEU A 140 -19.31 -7.87 12.65
N LEU A 141 -20.34 -8.44 12.03
CA LEU A 141 -21.49 -8.99 12.71
C LEU A 141 -21.51 -10.52 12.65
N LEU A 142 -21.83 -11.11 13.80
CA LEU A 142 -22.22 -12.50 13.97
C LEU A 142 -23.70 -12.65 13.56
N ILE A 143 -23.97 -13.43 12.52
CA ILE A 143 -25.32 -13.64 11.99
C ILE A 143 -25.68 -15.13 12.13
N PRO A 144 -26.44 -15.50 13.18
CA PRO A 144 -26.91 -16.87 13.35
C PRO A 144 -27.89 -17.24 12.24
N VAL A 145 -27.71 -18.40 11.61
CA VAL A 145 -28.64 -18.91 10.58
C VAL A 145 -29.22 -20.25 10.99
N PHE A 146 -30.49 -20.47 10.65
CA PHE A 146 -31.31 -21.59 11.13
C PHE A 146 -31.99 -22.31 9.97
#